data_AF-A0A3N5SQ58-F1
#
_entry.id   AF-A0A3N5SQ58-F1
#
_cell.length_a   1.000
_cell.length_b   1.000
_cell.length_c   1.000
_cell.angle_alpha   90.00
_cell.angle_beta   90.00
_cell.angle_gamma   90.00
#
_symmetry.space_group_name_H-M   'P 1'
#
loop_
_entity.id
_entity.type
_entity.pdbx_description
1 polymer ?
#
loop_
_entity_poly.entity_id
_entity_poly.type
_entity_poly.pdbx_seq_one_letter_code
_entity_poly.pdbx_strand_id
1 'polypeptide(L)'
;LHRTPEKMKDVIQEEINKADEWGGDTIVLGYGLCSNGILGVKSNRHPIVIPRVHDCIALFLGSHEKYLEEHQKEPGTYYLTKGWIEEAKSPLGVYQEYCGRYGKETAEWAIREELKNYTRIALVDTGLRLTEAHRQHARENAEFLNLRLEEIKGSLEYFERMLRGDWEKGFVILNPGEEVKQSLFL
;
A
#
# COMPACT_ATOMS: atom_id res chain seq x y z
N LEU A 1 -10.12 -4.79 0.32
CA LEU A 1 -9.72 -5.38 1.61
C LEU A 1 -9.13 -4.34 2.57
N HIS A 2 -8.20 -3.46 2.17
CA HIS A 2 -7.61 -2.44 3.07
C HIS A 2 -8.58 -1.45 3.75
N ARG A 3 -9.82 -1.31 3.25
CA ARG A 3 -10.90 -0.54 3.93
C ARG A 3 -11.62 -1.32 5.04
N THR A 4 -11.38 -2.64 5.11
CA THR A 4 -11.95 -3.61 6.07
C THR A 4 -10.85 -4.62 6.45
N PRO A 5 -9.75 -4.14 7.09
CA PRO A 5 -8.56 -4.95 7.36
C PRO A 5 -8.86 -6.19 8.20
N GLU A 6 -9.92 -6.19 9.00
CA GLU A 6 -10.38 -7.36 9.76
C GLU A 6 -10.75 -8.56 8.89
N LYS A 7 -11.09 -8.33 7.61
CA LYS A 7 -11.40 -9.39 6.63
C LYS A 7 -10.18 -9.86 5.83
N MET A 8 -9.07 -9.12 5.89
CA MET A 8 -7.87 -9.44 5.09
C MET A 8 -7.31 -10.81 5.45
N LYS A 9 -7.18 -11.10 6.75
CA LYS A 9 -6.63 -12.36 7.25
C LYS A 9 -7.33 -13.56 6.65
N ASP A 10 -8.67 -13.60 6.75
CA ASP A 10 -9.44 -14.78 6.32
C ASP A 10 -9.32 -15.01 4.82
N VAL A 11 -9.40 -13.93 4.01
CA VAL A 11 -9.25 -14.02 2.55
C VAL A 11 -7.84 -14.46 2.16
N ILE A 12 -6.80 -13.91 2.80
CA ILE A 12 -5.42 -14.28 2.54
C ILE A 12 -5.16 -15.73 2.97
N GLN A 13 -5.67 -16.14 4.13
CA GLN A 13 -5.52 -17.50 4.63
C GLN A 13 -6.21 -18.51 3.71
N GLU A 14 -7.36 -18.17 3.13
CA GLU A 14 -8.04 -19.00 2.14
C GLU A 14 -7.16 -19.24 0.90
N GLU A 15 -6.55 -18.18 0.36
CA GLU A 15 -5.62 -18.31 -0.78
C GLU A 15 -4.35 -19.09 -0.43
N ILE A 16 -3.82 -18.94 0.79
CA ILE A 16 -2.67 -19.73 1.25
C ILE A 16 -3.04 -21.20 1.41
N ASN A 17 -4.23 -21.52 1.94
CA ASN A 17 -4.70 -22.89 2.06
C ASN A 17 -4.84 -23.55 0.68
N LYS A 18 -5.30 -22.82 -0.35
CA LYS A 18 -5.33 -23.32 -1.74
C LYS A 18 -3.93 -23.63 -2.27
N ALA A 19 -2.91 -22.89 -1.82
CA ALA A 19 -1.53 -23.12 -2.20
C ALA A 19 -0.93 -24.39 -1.55
N ASP A 20 -1.58 -25.04 -0.58
CA ASP A 20 -1.08 -26.30 -0.01
C ASP A 20 -0.99 -27.43 -1.05
N GLU A 21 -1.78 -27.39 -2.12
CA GLU A 21 -1.69 -28.33 -3.25
C GLU A 21 -0.70 -27.88 -4.34
N TRP A 22 -0.24 -26.63 -4.29
CA TRP A 22 0.70 -26.08 -5.26
C TRP A 22 2.12 -26.62 -5.04
N GLY A 23 2.80 -26.95 -6.15
CA GLY A 23 4.14 -27.55 -6.14
C GLY A 23 5.30 -26.56 -6.12
N GLY A 24 5.08 -25.28 -5.83
CA GLY A 24 6.14 -24.28 -5.70
C GLY A 24 6.83 -24.33 -4.34
N ASP A 25 7.90 -23.56 -4.20
CA ASP A 25 8.79 -23.63 -3.03
C ASP A 25 8.44 -22.63 -1.92
N THR A 26 7.83 -21.49 -2.25
CA THR A 26 7.62 -20.37 -1.31
C THR A 26 6.45 -19.51 -1.72
N ILE A 27 5.67 -19.04 -0.73
CA ILE A 27 4.61 -18.05 -0.93
C ILE A 27 5.18 -16.66 -0.64
N VAL A 28 5.01 -15.73 -1.57
CA VAL A 28 5.39 -14.33 -1.39
C VAL A 28 4.13 -13.49 -1.24
N LEU A 29 3.96 -12.83 -0.09
CA LEU A 29 2.88 -11.88 0.13
C LEU A 29 3.36 -10.47 -0.22
N GLY A 30 2.79 -9.89 -1.28
CA GLY A 30 3.05 -8.51 -1.71
C GLY A 30 2.39 -7.44 -0.82
N TYR A 31 2.33 -7.68 0.49
CA TYR A 31 1.69 -6.81 1.49
C TYR A 31 2.66 -6.51 2.63
N GLY A 32 2.55 -5.33 3.23
CA GLY A 32 3.11 -5.09 4.55
C GLY A 32 2.20 -5.62 5.66
N LEU A 33 2.36 -5.07 6.86
CA LEU A 33 1.47 -5.32 7.99
C LEU A 33 0.04 -4.79 7.74
N CYS A 34 -0.08 -3.69 6.99
CA CYS A 34 -1.33 -3.19 6.42
C CYS A 34 -2.48 -3.03 7.43
N SER A 35 -2.28 -2.19 8.45
CA SER A 35 -3.23 -2.02 9.57
C SER A 35 -3.54 -3.34 10.29
N ASN A 36 -2.52 -4.19 10.48
CA ASN A 36 -2.62 -5.52 11.06
C ASN A 36 -3.48 -6.53 10.27
N GLY A 37 -3.81 -6.24 9.01
CA GLY A 37 -4.69 -7.08 8.19
C GLY A 37 -4.15 -8.49 7.93
N ILE A 38 -2.83 -8.71 8.07
CA ILE A 38 -2.19 -10.02 7.87
C ILE A 38 -1.86 -10.76 9.17
N LEU A 39 -2.22 -10.23 10.35
CA LEU A 39 -1.88 -10.88 11.62
C LEU A 39 -2.52 -12.27 11.74
N GLY A 40 -1.72 -13.24 12.19
CA GLY A 40 -2.14 -14.63 12.36
C GLY A 40 -2.31 -15.42 11.06
N VAL A 41 -1.98 -14.83 9.91
CA VAL A 41 -1.80 -15.59 8.66
C VAL A 41 -0.66 -16.58 8.85
N LYS A 42 -0.81 -17.81 8.31
CA LYS A 42 0.22 -18.86 8.34
C LYS A 42 0.07 -19.81 7.16
N SER A 43 1.13 -20.55 6.84
CA SER A 43 1.06 -21.69 5.91
C SER A 43 1.54 -22.94 6.62
N ASN A 44 0.92 -24.09 6.36
CA ASN A 44 1.33 -25.35 6.94
C ASN A 44 2.40 -26.07 6.11
N ARG A 45 2.56 -25.69 4.83
CA ARG A 45 3.44 -26.37 3.88
C ARG A 45 4.59 -25.51 3.38
N HIS A 46 4.29 -24.28 2.99
CA HIS A 46 5.23 -23.41 2.29
C HIS A 46 5.77 -22.34 3.24
N PRO A 47 7.06 -21.98 3.18
CA PRO A 47 7.52 -20.75 3.80
C PRO A 47 6.76 -19.55 3.23
N ILE A 48 6.56 -18.53 4.07
CA ILE A 48 5.94 -17.26 3.67
C ILE A 48 6.98 -16.14 3.77
N VAL A 49 7.12 -15.37 2.70
CA VAL A 49 7.96 -14.17 2.66
C VAL A 49 7.09 -12.93 2.57
N ILE A 50 7.38 -11.95 3.42
CA ILE A 50 6.58 -10.73 3.58
C ILE A 50 7.53 -9.53 3.65
N PRO A 51 7.32 -8.45 2.88
CA PRO A 51 8.00 -7.19 3.09
C PRO A 51 7.85 -6.72 4.55
N ARG A 52 8.96 -6.43 5.22
CA ARG A 52 8.97 -5.95 6.60
C ARG A 52 8.66 -4.45 6.64
N VAL A 53 7.41 -4.11 6.33
CA VAL A 53 6.91 -2.72 6.28
C VAL A 53 5.51 -2.64 6.87
N HIS A 54 5.12 -1.47 7.37
CA HIS A 54 3.78 -1.25 7.93
C HIS A 54 2.76 -0.89 6.86
N ASP A 55 3.20 -0.11 5.86
CA ASP A 55 2.40 0.38 4.74
C ASP A 55 3.06 -0.05 3.41
N CYS A 56 2.25 -0.54 2.48
CA CYS A 56 2.69 -0.96 1.15
C CYS A 56 3.30 0.16 0.32
N ILE A 57 3.07 1.45 0.66
CA ILE A 57 3.71 2.55 -0.05
C ILE A 57 5.24 2.45 -0.06
N ALA A 58 5.84 1.87 0.99
CA ALA A 58 7.28 1.62 1.08
C ALA A 58 7.82 0.78 -0.10
N LEU A 59 7.00 -0.12 -0.66
CA LEU A 59 7.36 -0.91 -1.84
C LEU A 59 7.56 -0.02 -3.08
N PHE A 60 6.75 1.03 -3.23
CA PHE A 60 6.84 1.97 -4.34
C PHE A 60 7.95 3.02 -4.15
N LEU A 61 8.33 3.28 -2.90
CA LEU A 61 9.47 4.14 -2.55
C LEU A 61 10.82 3.39 -2.66
N GLY A 62 10.78 2.06 -2.75
CA GLY A 62 11.94 1.20 -2.95
C GLY A 62 12.57 0.64 -1.68
N SER A 63 12.28 1.21 -0.51
CA SER A 63 12.75 0.67 0.78
C SER A 63 11.92 1.17 1.97
N HIS A 64 12.07 0.50 3.12
CA HIS A 64 11.47 0.96 4.36
C HIS A 64 12.10 2.27 4.85
N GLU A 65 13.41 2.42 4.68
CA GLU A 65 14.17 3.62 5.03
C GLU A 65 13.69 4.83 4.24
N LYS A 66 13.44 4.69 2.93
CA LYS A 66 12.86 5.77 2.12
C LYS A 66 11.46 6.17 2.56
N TYR A 67 10.65 5.22 2.98
CA TYR A 67 9.37 5.52 3.62
C TYR A 67 9.56 6.32 4.92
N LEU A 68 10.48 5.92 5.79
CA LEU A 68 10.74 6.62 7.04
C LEU A 68 11.29 8.03 6.81
N GLU A 69 12.17 8.22 5.82
CA GLU A 69 12.68 9.54 5.42
C GLU A 69 11.52 10.48 5.04
N GLU A 70 10.61 10.02 4.15
CA GLU A 70 9.46 10.84 3.73
C GLU A 70 8.46 11.05 4.86
N HIS A 71 8.23 10.06 5.72
CA HIS A 71 7.36 10.18 6.88
C HIS A 71 7.91 11.18 7.90
N GLN A 72 9.22 11.17 8.19
CA GLN A 72 9.86 12.13 9.09
C GLN A 72 9.87 13.55 8.51
N LYS A 73 10.05 13.66 7.19
CA LYS A 73 10.01 14.95 6.48
C LYS A 73 8.62 15.57 6.55
N GLU A 74 7.56 14.80 6.24
CA GLU A 74 6.19 15.32 6.23
C GLU A 74 5.16 14.19 6.48
N PRO A 75 4.79 13.93 7.75
CA PRO A 75 3.87 12.85 8.10
C PRO A 75 2.49 12.95 7.43
N GLY A 76 2.02 14.18 7.19
CA GLY A 76 0.75 14.50 6.54
C GLY A 76 0.76 14.32 5.01
N THR A 77 1.34 13.23 4.51
CA THR A 77 1.50 12.97 3.08
C THR A 77 0.51 11.94 2.56
N TYR A 78 -0.28 12.31 1.55
CA TYR A 78 -1.09 11.39 0.78
C TYR A 78 -0.29 10.97 -0.44
N TYR A 79 0.05 9.69 -0.55
CA TYR A 79 0.80 9.19 -1.69
C TYR A 79 -0.14 8.82 -2.84
N LEU A 80 0.24 9.21 -4.06
CA LEU A 80 -0.41 8.77 -5.29
C LEU A 80 0.60 7.99 -6.13
N THR A 81 0.16 6.86 -6.67
CA THR A 81 0.90 6.09 -7.66
C THR A 81 0.08 6.05 -8.94
N LYS A 82 0.76 5.72 -10.06
CA LYS A 82 0.08 5.46 -11.35
C LYS A 82 -1.10 4.51 -11.17
N GLY A 83 -0.88 3.34 -10.56
CA GLY A 83 -1.91 2.33 -10.39
C GLY A 83 -3.09 2.80 -9.54
N TRP A 84 -2.86 3.60 -8.47
CA TRP A 84 -3.96 4.15 -7.68
C TRP A 84 -4.77 5.21 -8.42
N ILE A 85 -4.14 5.95 -9.33
CA ILE A 85 -4.87 6.86 -10.22
C ILE A 85 -5.73 6.07 -11.21
N GLU A 86 -5.14 5.06 -11.88
CA GLU A 86 -5.83 4.23 -12.88
C GLU A 86 -7.01 3.44 -12.29
N GLU A 87 -6.90 2.99 -11.03
CA GLU A 87 -7.96 2.27 -10.30
C GLU A 87 -8.95 3.18 -9.57
N ALA A 88 -8.93 4.50 -9.87
CA ALA A 88 -9.77 5.52 -9.23
C ALA A 88 -9.71 5.49 -7.68
N LYS A 89 -8.54 5.22 -7.12
CA LYS A 89 -8.24 5.21 -5.67
C LYS A 89 -7.58 6.50 -5.18
N SER A 90 -7.56 7.54 -6.00
CA SER A 90 -7.19 8.90 -5.53
C SER A 90 -8.31 9.52 -4.71
N PRO A 91 -8.06 10.61 -3.96
CA PRO A 91 -9.11 11.33 -3.25
C PRO A 91 -10.32 11.70 -4.10
N LEU A 92 -10.14 12.27 -5.30
CA LEU A 92 -11.22 12.56 -6.23
C LEU A 92 -12.00 11.30 -6.64
N GLY A 93 -11.33 10.17 -6.86
CA GLY A 93 -12.01 8.90 -7.14
C GLY A 93 -12.89 8.44 -5.97
N VAL A 94 -12.37 8.54 -4.75
CA VAL A 94 -13.14 8.24 -3.51
C VAL A 94 -14.30 9.23 -3.32
N TYR A 95 -14.11 10.51 -3.60
CA TYR A 95 -15.17 11.51 -3.57
C TYR A 95 -16.31 11.16 -4.54
N GLN A 96 -16.00 10.69 -5.76
CA GLN A 96 -17.04 10.23 -6.70
C GLN A 96 -17.80 9.00 -6.18
N GLU A 97 -17.10 8.06 -5.53
CA GLU A 97 -17.75 6.93 -4.85
C GLU A 97 -18.68 7.41 -3.73
N TYR A 98 -18.25 8.38 -2.91
CA TYR A 98 -19.07 8.98 -1.87
C TYR A 98 -20.28 9.71 -2.45
N CYS A 99 -20.14 10.43 -3.56
CA CYS A 99 -21.27 11.05 -4.28
C CYS A 99 -22.28 10.03 -4.80
N GLY A 100 -21.86 8.80 -5.10
CA GLY A 100 -22.78 7.71 -5.47
C GLY A 100 -23.62 7.21 -4.29
N ARG A 101 -23.14 7.39 -3.05
CA ARG A 101 -23.78 6.90 -1.82
C ARG A 101 -24.50 8.01 -1.05
N TYR A 102 -24.03 9.24 -1.18
CA TYR A 102 -24.45 10.41 -0.43
C TYR A 102 -24.63 11.62 -1.37
N GLY A 103 -25.33 12.66 -0.91
CA GLY A 103 -25.34 13.93 -1.64
C GLY A 103 -23.94 14.57 -1.71
N LYS A 104 -23.71 15.39 -2.75
CA LYS A 104 -22.40 16.04 -3.00
C LYS A 104 -21.83 16.76 -1.78
N GLU A 105 -22.66 17.52 -1.07
CA GLU A 105 -22.25 18.26 0.13
C GLU A 105 -21.71 17.34 1.23
N THR A 106 -22.43 16.25 1.52
CA THR A 106 -21.98 15.25 2.51
C THR A 106 -20.73 14.52 2.05
N ALA A 107 -20.64 14.17 0.77
CA ALA A 107 -19.48 13.50 0.20
C ALA A 107 -18.22 14.39 0.27
N GLU A 108 -18.35 15.68 -0.03
CA GLU A 108 -17.26 16.64 0.04
C GLU A 108 -16.84 16.89 1.49
N TRP A 109 -17.81 17.07 2.40
CA TRP A 109 -17.52 17.20 3.83
C TRP A 109 -16.76 15.98 4.35
N ALA A 110 -17.21 14.75 4.03
CA ALA A 110 -16.62 13.52 4.51
C ALA A 110 -15.16 13.36 4.09
N ILE A 111 -14.84 13.61 2.81
CA ILE A 111 -13.46 13.46 2.32
C ILE A 111 -12.53 14.55 2.86
N ARG A 112 -13.03 15.79 3.01
CA ARG A 112 -12.25 16.87 3.62
C ARG A 112 -11.96 16.57 5.08
N GLU A 113 -12.92 16.01 5.81
CA GLU A 113 -12.75 15.63 7.20
C GLU A 113 -11.78 14.44 7.35
N GLU A 114 -11.87 13.44 6.48
CA GLU A 114 -10.97 12.28 6.43
C GLU A 114 -9.51 12.70 6.20
N LEU A 115 -9.29 13.70 5.34
CA LEU A 115 -7.96 14.15 4.94
C LEU A 115 -7.53 15.48 5.58
N LYS A 116 -8.22 15.97 6.62
CA LYS A 116 -8.00 17.33 7.18
C LYS A 116 -6.60 17.61 7.73
N ASN A 117 -5.86 16.57 8.10
CA ASN A 117 -4.51 16.67 8.68
C ASN A 117 -3.41 16.41 7.64
N TYR A 118 -3.79 16.17 6.38
CA TYR A 118 -2.82 16.06 5.29
C TYR A 118 -2.41 17.46 4.84
N THR A 119 -1.16 17.61 4.44
CA THR A 119 -0.54 18.86 3.99
C THR A 119 0.03 18.74 2.59
N ARG A 120 0.27 17.51 2.12
CA ARG A 120 0.90 17.21 0.83
C ARG A 120 0.25 16.03 0.13
N ILE A 121 0.14 16.14 -1.20
CA ILE A 121 0.03 15.00 -2.10
C ILE A 121 1.41 14.73 -2.71
N ALA A 122 1.90 13.49 -2.58
CA ALA A 122 3.15 13.05 -3.19
C ALA A 122 2.86 12.10 -4.36
N LEU A 123 3.07 12.54 -5.60
CA LEU A 123 2.99 11.67 -6.77
C LEU A 123 4.30 10.90 -6.92
N VAL A 124 4.26 9.58 -6.78
CA VAL A 124 5.43 8.71 -6.83
C VAL A 124 5.70 8.27 -8.27
N ASP A 125 6.84 8.71 -8.83
CA ASP A 125 7.36 8.23 -10.11
C ASP A 125 8.29 7.03 -9.90
N THR A 126 7.79 5.82 -10.14
CA THR A 126 8.57 4.58 -10.07
C THR A 126 9.35 4.26 -11.35
N GLY A 127 9.37 5.18 -12.34
CA GLY A 127 9.99 4.95 -13.65
C GLY A 127 9.09 4.17 -14.62
N LEU A 128 7.87 3.80 -14.23
CA LEU A 128 6.90 3.07 -15.07
C LEU A 128 6.06 3.97 -16.01
N ARG A 129 6.66 5.06 -16.47
CA ARG A 129 6.09 6.10 -17.35
C ARG A 129 4.80 6.72 -16.79
N LEU A 130 4.96 7.77 -16.00
CA LEU A 130 3.87 8.72 -15.70
C LEU A 130 3.56 9.58 -16.93
N THR A 131 2.31 9.58 -17.37
CA THR A 131 1.82 10.45 -18.46
C THR A 131 1.40 11.81 -17.92
N GLU A 132 1.21 12.78 -18.81
CA GLU A 132 0.70 14.09 -18.41
C GLU A 132 -0.71 14.01 -17.81
N ALA A 133 -1.54 13.06 -18.25
CA ALA A 133 -2.85 12.82 -17.65
C ALA A 133 -2.76 12.42 -16.17
N HIS A 134 -1.76 11.60 -15.80
CA HIS A 134 -1.53 11.25 -14.39
C HIS A 134 -1.11 12.47 -13.56
N ARG A 135 -0.22 13.31 -14.10
CA ARG A 135 0.22 14.55 -13.43
C ARG A 135 -0.93 15.53 -13.27
N GLN A 136 -1.75 15.67 -14.31
CA GLN A 136 -2.95 16.51 -14.28
C GLN A 136 -3.94 16.02 -13.23
N HIS A 137 -4.22 14.71 -13.18
CA HIS A 137 -5.08 14.13 -12.16
C HIS A 137 -4.53 14.40 -10.74
N ALA A 138 -3.22 14.26 -10.53
CA ALA A 138 -2.61 14.58 -9.24
C ALA A 138 -2.77 16.06 -8.86
N ARG A 139 -2.64 16.99 -9.82
CA ARG A 139 -2.91 18.43 -9.61
C ARG A 139 -4.35 18.69 -9.22
N GLU A 140 -5.31 18.06 -9.92
CA GLU A 140 -6.74 18.21 -9.60
C GLU A 140 -7.07 17.71 -8.18
N ASN A 141 -6.45 16.60 -7.73
CA ASN A 141 -6.62 16.14 -6.35
C ASN A 141 -6.05 17.14 -5.34
N ALA A 142 -4.89 17.72 -5.65
CA ALA A 142 -4.22 18.69 -4.78
C ALA A 142 -5.05 20.00 -4.69
N GLU A 143 -5.56 20.49 -5.82
CA GLU A 143 -6.44 21.67 -5.87
C GLU A 143 -7.75 21.43 -5.12
N PHE A 144 -8.41 20.27 -5.34
CA PHE A 144 -9.66 19.93 -4.67
C PHE A 144 -9.52 19.93 -3.13
N LEU A 145 -8.41 19.38 -2.62
CA LEU A 145 -8.13 19.31 -1.19
C LEU A 145 -7.39 20.53 -0.64
N ASN A 146 -6.98 21.48 -1.49
CA ASN A 146 -6.10 22.60 -1.14
C ASN A 146 -4.78 22.15 -0.49
N LEU A 147 -4.12 21.15 -1.09
CA LEU A 147 -2.84 20.59 -0.65
C LEU A 147 -1.72 20.94 -1.61
N ARG A 148 -0.47 20.93 -1.12
CA ARG A 148 0.72 21.05 -1.98
C ARG A 148 0.92 19.75 -2.76
N LEU A 149 1.17 19.84 -4.06
CA LEU A 149 1.62 18.70 -4.87
C LEU A 149 3.15 18.67 -4.92
N GLU A 150 3.73 17.49 -4.73
CA GLU A 150 5.15 17.20 -4.95
C GLU A 150 5.26 15.91 -5.77
N GLU A 151 6.03 15.93 -6.86
CA GLU A 151 6.41 14.70 -7.56
C GLU A 151 7.71 14.19 -6.92
N ILE A 152 7.69 12.95 -6.42
CA ILE A 152 8.84 12.32 -5.77
C ILE A 152 9.28 11.09 -6.57
N LYS A 153 10.58 10.80 -6.53
CA LYS A 153 11.14 9.63 -7.18
C LYS A 153 10.93 8.39 -6.31
N GLY A 154 10.28 7.38 -6.88
CA GLY A 154 10.19 6.03 -6.31
C GLY A 154 11.24 5.08 -6.91
N SER A 155 11.15 3.80 -6.57
CA SER A 155 12.03 2.75 -7.08
C SER A 155 11.33 1.39 -7.06
N LEU A 156 11.63 0.54 -8.04
CA LEU A 156 11.15 -0.83 -8.11
C LEU A 156 12.06 -1.83 -7.37
N GLU A 157 13.17 -1.37 -6.78
CA GLU A 157 14.18 -2.22 -6.16
C GLU A 157 13.58 -3.18 -5.11
N TYR A 158 12.67 -2.71 -4.26
CA TYR A 158 11.99 -3.58 -3.29
C TYR A 158 11.22 -4.72 -3.98
N PHE A 159 10.47 -4.40 -5.04
CA PHE A 159 9.72 -5.39 -5.82
C PHE A 159 10.65 -6.38 -6.52
N GLU A 160 11.75 -5.89 -7.10
CA GLU A 160 12.74 -6.75 -7.75
C GLU A 160 13.37 -7.73 -6.76
N ARG A 161 13.77 -7.27 -5.58
CA ARG A 161 14.33 -8.12 -4.51
C ARG A 161 13.31 -9.15 -4.03
N MET A 162 12.06 -8.71 -3.83
CA MET A 162 10.94 -9.57 -3.43
C MET A 162 10.71 -10.72 -4.42
N LEU A 163 10.74 -10.42 -5.72
CA LEU A 163 10.48 -11.41 -6.78
C LEU A 163 11.70 -12.28 -7.12
N ARG A 164 12.92 -11.80 -6.90
CA ARG A 164 14.17 -12.52 -7.23
C ARG A 164 14.69 -13.42 -6.11
N GLY A 165 14.06 -13.41 -4.94
CA GLY A 165 14.53 -14.22 -3.81
C GLY A 165 15.62 -13.55 -2.95
N ASP A 166 15.87 -12.24 -3.14
CA ASP A 166 16.84 -11.50 -2.31
C ASP A 166 16.17 -11.02 -1.02
N TRP A 167 15.97 -11.94 -0.10
CA TRP A 167 15.20 -11.72 1.13
C TRP A 167 16.06 -11.51 2.38
N GLU A 168 17.38 -11.40 2.25
CA GLU A 168 18.31 -11.28 3.39
C GLU A 168 18.00 -10.07 4.30
N LYS A 169 17.49 -8.98 3.71
CA LYS A 169 17.17 -7.73 4.42
C LYS A 169 15.83 -7.16 3.99
N GLY A 170 15.07 -6.61 4.93
CA GLY A 170 13.79 -5.98 4.65
C GLY A 170 12.63 -6.97 4.46
N PHE A 171 12.82 -8.25 4.75
CA PHE A 171 11.75 -9.24 4.68
C PHE A 171 11.62 -10.01 5.98
N VAL A 172 10.39 -10.41 6.28
CA VAL A 172 10.06 -11.41 7.28
C VAL A 172 9.91 -12.74 6.53
N ILE A 173 10.59 -13.76 7.02
CA ILE A 173 10.49 -15.12 6.51
C ILE A 173 9.88 -15.98 7.62
N LEU A 174 8.73 -16.58 7.34
CA LEU A 174 8.06 -17.53 8.21
C LEU A 174 8.28 -18.94 7.68
N ASN A 175 8.70 -19.85 8.54
CA ASN A 175 8.72 -21.27 8.26
C ASN A 175 7.30 -21.86 8.32
N PRO A 176 7.06 -23.02 7.70
CA PRO A 176 5.78 -23.71 7.81
C PRO A 176 5.36 -23.88 9.27
N GLY A 177 4.11 -23.52 9.57
CA GLY A 177 3.51 -23.53 10.91
C GLY A 177 3.70 -22.24 11.71
N GLU A 178 4.63 -21.36 11.34
CA GLU A 178 4.78 -20.05 11.97
C GLU A 178 3.69 -19.07 11.52
N GLU A 179 3.30 -18.18 12.41
CA GLU A 179 2.25 -17.19 12.17
C GLU A 179 2.80 -15.77 12.14
N VAL A 180 2.16 -14.91 11.34
CA VAL A 180 2.47 -13.49 11.31
C VAL A 180 2.14 -12.85 12.66
N LYS A 181 3.15 -12.30 13.33
CA LYS A 181 3.02 -11.52 14.56
C LYS A 181 3.45 -10.08 14.33
N GLN A 182 2.81 -9.14 15.02
CA GLN A 182 3.14 -7.71 14.93
C GLN A 182 4.61 -7.44 15.28
N SER A 183 5.15 -8.17 16.26
CA SER A 183 6.54 -8.03 16.71
C SER A 183 7.58 -8.30 15.61
N LEU A 184 7.22 -8.98 14.52
CA LEU A 184 8.11 -9.22 13.38
C LEU A 184 8.34 -7.96 12.54
N PHE A 185 7.52 -6.92 12.74
CA PHE A 185 7.56 -5.64 12.02
C PHE A 185 8.04 -4.47 12.90
N LEU A 186 8.45 -4.75 14.14
CA LEU A 186 9.05 -3.77 15.06
C LEU A 186 10.56 -3.67 14.87
#